data_AF-A0A0K1QN38-F1
#
_entry.id   AF-A0A0K1QN38-F1
#
_cell.length_a   1.000
_cell.length_b   1.000
_cell.length_c   1.000
_cell.angle_alpha   90.00
_cell.angle_beta   90.00
_cell.angle_gamma   90.00
#
_symmetry.space_group_name_H-M   'P 1'
#
loop_
_entity.id
_entity.type
_entity.pdbx_description
1 polymer ?
#
loop_
_entity_poly.entity_id
_entity_poly.type
_entity_poly.pdbx_seq_one_letter_code
_entity_poly.pdbx_strand_id
1 'polypeptide(L)'
;MNFAVRIDGQGWRSVNGESDLLLGEVLTDVKPAETLPLPPSVEEVAKLAKVQRDKLLAVAANRMGPLQDAIDTDQASADEAARLVLWKGYRIDLNRIEEQATFPTDIDWPLSPDEALAD
;
A
#
# COMPACT_ATOMS: atom_id res chain seq x y z
N MET A 1 9.02 33.41 -21.58
CA MET A 1 8.72 33.18 -20.15
C MET A 1 9.92 32.43 -19.63
N ASN A 2 10.58 32.94 -18.60
CA ASN A 2 11.87 32.38 -18.18
C ASN A 2 11.64 31.48 -16.96
N PHE A 3 12.53 30.52 -16.77
CA PHE A 3 12.46 29.59 -15.67
C PHE A 3 13.80 29.53 -14.95
N ALA A 4 13.74 29.50 -13.63
CA ALA A 4 14.87 29.22 -12.77
C ALA A 4 14.85 27.74 -12.43
N VAL A 5 15.88 27.01 -12.85
CA VAL A 5 16.06 25.57 -12.58
C VAL A 5 17.10 25.41 -11.50
N ARG A 6 16.81 24.64 -10.46
CA ARG A 6 17.79 24.35 -9.42
C ARG A 6 18.94 23.51 -9.98
N ILE A 7 20.17 23.80 -9.59
CA ILE A 7 21.37 23.05 -10.03
C ILE A 7 21.34 21.56 -9.63
N ASP A 8 20.58 21.21 -8.58
CA ASP A 8 20.33 19.82 -8.16
C ASP A 8 19.35 19.07 -9.07
N GLY A 9 18.71 19.76 -10.03
CA GLY A 9 17.78 19.18 -10.99
C GLY A 9 16.39 18.86 -10.41
N GLN A 10 16.15 19.07 -9.12
CA GLN A 10 14.88 18.82 -8.45
C GLN A 10 14.07 20.11 -8.32
N GLY A 11 13.46 20.48 -9.44
CA GLY A 11 12.43 21.51 -9.49
C GLY A 11 12.85 22.79 -10.18
N TRP A 12 11.84 23.54 -10.60
CA TRP A 12 11.97 24.79 -11.32
C TRP A 12 10.80 25.71 -11.02
N ARG A 13 11.00 27.02 -11.21
CA ARG A 13 9.96 28.04 -11.04
C ARG A 13 10.01 29.06 -12.18
N SER A 14 8.87 29.70 -12.45
CA SER A 14 8.81 30.79 -13.43
C SER A 14 9.41 32.07 -12.84
N VAL A 15 10.23 32.76 -13.62
CA VAL A 15 10.91 34.00 -13.24
C VAL A 15 10.84 35.01 -14.39
N ASN A 16 10.99 36.31 -14.08
CA ASN A 16 10.96 37.35 -15.11
C ASN A 16 12.34 37.58 -15.72
N GLY A 17 13.42 37.36 -14.95
CA GLY A 17 14.77 37.49 -15.45
C GLY A 17 15.84 37.05 -14.45
N GLU A 18 17.09 37.36 -14.76
CA GLU A 18 18.28 36.98 -13.99
C GLU A 18 18.27 37.56 -12.56
N SER A 19 17.62 38.72 -12.37
CA SER A 19 17.48 39.39 -11.08
C SER A 19 16.64 38.62 -10.07
N ASP A 20 15.80 37.70 -10.55
CA ASP A 20 14.97 36.84 -9.71
C ASP A 20 15.67 35.52 -9.32
N LEU A 21 16.87 35.21 -9.85
CA LEU A 21 17.58 33.96 -9.58
C LEU A 21 18.13 33.91 -8.15
N LEU A 22 18.03 32.74 -7.53
CA LEU A 22 18.67 32.42 -6.27
C LEU A 22 20.03 31.76 -6.51
N LEU A 23 20.87 31.79 -5.48
CA LEU A 23 22.16 31.11 -5.49
C LEU A 23 21.93 29.59 -5.71
N GLY A 24 22.49 29.05 -6.80
CA GLY A 24 22.26 27.65 -7.19
C GLY A 24 21.06 27.45 -8.12
N GLU A 25 20.58 28.49 -8.79
CA GLU A 25 19.61 28.39 -9.88
C GLU A 25 20.24 28.80 -11.23
N VAL A 26 19.79 28.16 -12.31
CA VAL A 26 20.17 28.45 -13.69
C VAL A 26 18.95 28.97 -14.43
N LEU A 27 19.10 30.09 -15.14
CA LEU A 27 18.05 30.63 -16.00
C LEU A 27 17.97 29.83 -17.30
N THR A 28 16.77 29.44 -17.67
CA THR A 28 16.47 28.82 -18.97
C THR A 28 15.23 29.46 -19.57
N ASP A 29 15.27 29.71 -20.87
CA ASP A 29 14.12 30.10 -21.68
C ASP A 29 13.27 28.89 -22.11
N VAL A 30 13.82 27.68 -21.96
CA VAL A 30 13.12 26.41 -22.21
C VAL A 30 12.36 26.01 -20.95
N LYS A 31 11.04 25.80 -21.07
CA LYS A 31 10.21 25.23 -20.00
C LYS A 31 10.80 23.88 -19.60
N PRO A 32 11.33 23.72 -18.37
CA PRO A 32 11.90 22.47 -17.95
C PRO A 32 10.78 21.42 -17.85
N ALA A 33 11.11 20.16 -18.10
CA ALA A 33 10.16 19.09 -17.88
C ALA A 33 9.73 19.12 -16.40
N GLU A 34 8.42 19.07 -16.15
CA GLU A 34 7.92 18.74 -14.80
C GLU A 34 8.56 17.40 -14.43
N THR A 35 9.36 17.38 -13.37
CA THR A 35 9.91 16.14 -12.83
C THR A 35 8.72 15.31 -12.40
N LEU A 36 8.33 14.34 -13.23
CA LEU A 36 7.36 13.35 -12.81
C LEU A 36 7.95 12.66 -11.57
N PRO A 37 7.17 12.48 -10.49
CA PRO A 37 7.65 11.70 -9.36
C PRO A 37 8.12 10.34 -9.91
N LEU A 38 9.33 9.93 -9.51
CA LEU A 38 9.84 8.63 -9.89
C LEU A 38 8.79 7.58 -9.48
N PRO A 39 8.53 6.57 -10.33
CA PRO A 39 7.68 5.46 -9.91
C PRO A 39 8.24 4.89 -8.59
N PRO A 40 7.36 4.44 -7.67
CA PRO A 40 7.80 3.94 -6.38
C PRO A 40 8.82 2.82 -6.57
N SER A 41 9.86 2.84 -5.74
CA SER A 41 10.87 1.78 -5.77
C SER A 41 10.27 0.45 -5.32
N VAL A 42 10.85 -0.68 -5.74
CA VAL A 42 10.40 -2.03 -5.35
C VAL A 42 10.30 -2.17 -3.83
N GLU A 43 11.20 -1.54 -3.08
CA GLU A 43 11.16 -1.51 -1.61
C GLU A 43 9.94 -0.76 -1.06
N GLU A 44 9.56 0.36 -1.67
CA GLU A 44 8.34 1.10 -1.28
C GLU A 44 7.08 0.30 -1.60
N VAL A 45 7.04 -0.37 -2.75
CA VAL A 45 5.93 -1.26 -3.12
C VAL A 45 5.82 -2.41 -2.11
N ALA A 46 6.94 -3.04 -1.73
CA ALA A 46 6.96 -4.09 -0.70
C ALA A 46 6.45 -3.58 0.65
N LYS A 47 6.85 -2.36 1.05
CA LYS A 47 6.37 -1.75 2.30
C LYS A 47 4.87 -1.50 2.26
N LEU A 48 4.33 -0.99 1.16
CA LEU A 48 2.89 -0.76 1.00
C LEU A 48 2.11 -2.08 1.04
N ALA A 49 2.62 -3.13 0.40
CA ALA A 49 2.03 -4.46 0.46
C ALA A 49 2.00 -5.01 1.89
N LYS A 50 3.08 -4.85 2.67
CA LYS A 50 3.12 -5.26 4.08
C LYS A 50 2.11 -4.50 4.94
N VAL A 51 2.00 -3.19 4.74
CA VAL A 51 0.97 -2.37 5.41
C VAL A 51 -0.44 -2.86 5.07
N GLN A 52 -0.70 -3.22 3.81
CA GLN A 52 -2.00 -3.76 3.41
C GLN A 52 -2.28 -5.11 4.07
N ARG A 53 -1.30 -6.01 4.09
CA ARG A 53 -1.41 -7.30 4.80
C ARG A 53 -1.76 -7.10 6.27
N ASP A 54 -1.05 -6.21 6.95
CA ASP A 54 -1.23 -5.99 8.38
C ASP A 54 -2.63 -5.42 8.68
N LYS A 55 -3.16 -4.56 7.79
CA LYS A 55 -4.56 -4.10 7.87
C LYS A 55 -5.55 -5.26 7.73
N LEU A 56 -5.34 -6.15 6.74
CA LEU A 56 -6.23 -7.30 6.53
C LEU A 56 -6.15 -8.30 7.69
N LEU A 57 -4.96 -8.50 8.29
CA LEU A 57 -4.79 -9.30 9.49
C LEU A 57 -5.53 -8.71 10.70
N ALA A 58 -5.53 -7.38 10.85
CA ALA A 58 -6.28 -6.70 11.90
C ALA A 58 -7.80 -6.86 11.71
N VAL A 59 -8.30 -6.75 10.46
CA VAL A 59 -9.71 -7.03 10.14
C VAL A 59 -10.07 -8.47 10.49
N ALA A 60 -9.25 -9.44 10.09
CA ALA A 60 -9.46 -10.85 10.43
C ALA A 60 -9.49 -11.07 11.95
N ALA A 61 -8.58 -10.47 12.71
CA ALA A 61 -8.56 -10.57 14.17
C ALA A 61 -9.86 -10.02 14.80
N ASN A 62 -10.36 -8.88 14.31
CA ASN A 62 -11.63 -8.31 14.78
C ASN A 62 -12.84 -9.20 14.48
N ARG A 63 -12.86 -9.86 13.32
CA ARG A 63 -13.92 -10.82 12.95
C ARG A 63 -13.85 -12.11 13.76
N MET A 64 -12.64 -12.58 14.04
CA MET A 64 -12.41 -13.79 14.80
C MET A 64 -12.75 -13.65 16.28
N GLY A 65 -12.56 -12.48 16.89
CA GLY A 65 -12.79 -12.26 18.33
C GLY A 65 -14.14 -12.80 18.81
N PRO A 66 -15.27 -12.29 18.29
CA PRO A 66 -16.60 -12.77 18.69
C PRO A 66 -16.86 -14.26 18.39
N LEU A 67 -16.32 -14.77 17.28
CA LEU A 67 -16.47 -16.19 16.92
C LEU A 67 -15.70 -17.10 17.88
N GLN A 68 -14.52 -16.65 18.30
CA GLN A 68 -13.69 -17.33 19.27
C GLN A 68 -14.33 -17.27 20.66
N ASP A 69 -14.85 -16.11 21.07
CA ASP A 69 -15.60 -15.95 22.31
C ASP A 69 -16.79 -16.92 22.37
N ALA A 70 -17.56 -17.05 21.28
CA ALA A 70 -18.67 -17.99 21.21
C ALA A 70 -18.24 -19.47 21.33
N ILE A 71 -17.06 -19.83 20.80
CA ILE A 71 -16.50 -21.18 20.93
C ILE A 71 -16.05 -21.41 22.37
N ASP A 72 -15.34 -20.44 22.96
CA ASP A 72 -14.82 -20.52 24.33
C ASP A 72 -15.94 -20.55 25.39
N THR A 73 -17.13 -20.04 25.07
CA THR A 73 -18.32 -20.12 25.94
C THR A 73 -19.26 -21.29 25.62
N ASP A 74 -18.90 -22.18 24.68
CA ASP A 74 -19.76 -23.27 24.18
C ASP A 74 -21.11 -22.77 23.62
N GLN A 75 -21.17 -21.51 23.15
CA GLN A 75 -22.36 -20.89 22.55
C GLN A 75 -22.32 -20.84 21.03
N ALA A 76 -21.20 -21.22 20.42
CA ALA A 76 -21.03 -21.17 18.97
C ALA A 76 -21.97 -22.15 18.25
N SER A 77 -22.64 -21.62 17.24
CA SER A 77 -23.29 -22.42 16.22
C SER A 77 -22.26 -23.13 15.32
N ALA A 78 -22.68 -24.21 14.66
CA ALA A 78 -21.84 -24.93 13.69
C ALA A 78 -21.32 -24.00 12.57
N ASP A 79 -22.11 -23.01 12.21
CA ASP A 79 -21.80 -22.02 11.18
C ASP A 79 -20.74 -21.00 11.66
N GLU A 80 -20.81 -20.56 12.92
CA GLU A 80 -19.76 -19.74 13.54
C GLU A 80 -18.43 -20.50 13.68
N ALA A 81 -18.49 -21.78 14.06
CA ALA A 81 -17.31 -22.64 14.12
C ALA A 81 -16.65 -22.80 12.74
N ALA A 82 -17.45 -23.02 11.69
CA ALA A 82 -16.96 -23.11 10.32
C ALA A 82 -16.36 -21.78 9.84
N ARG A 83 -17.02 -20.65 10.11
CA ARG A 83 -16.47 -19.31 9.81
C ARG A 83 -15.13 -19.06 10.50
N LEU A 84 -14.98 -19.46 11.77
CA LEU A 84 -13.73 -19.28 12.50
C LEU A 84 -12.57 -20.05 11.84
N VAL A 85 -12.83 -21.24 11.29
CA VAL A 85 -11.84 -22.02 10.53
C VAL A 85 -11.45 -21.30 9.24
N LEU A 86 -12.41 -20.76 8.49
CA LEU A 86 -12.15 -19.99 7.27
C LEU A 86 -11.29 -18.75 7.56
N TRP A 87 -11.61 -17.99 8.61
CA TRP A 87 -10.81 -16.82 9.02
C TRP A 87 -9.40 -17.20 9.47
N LYS A 88 -9.21 -18.35 10.13
CA LYS A 88 -7.87 -18.88 10.46
C LYS A 88 -7.07 -19.20 9.21
N GLY A 89 -7.69 -19.85 8.21
CA GLY A 89 -7.08 -20.11 6.89
C GLY A 89 -6.65 -18.82 6.20
N TYR A 90 -7.58 -17.87 6.08
CA TYR A 90 -7.33 -16.55 5.51
C TYR A 90 -6.12 -15.83 6.15
N ARG A 91 -6.00 -15.84 7.48
CA ARG A 91 -4.82 -15.25 8.16
C ARG A 91 -3.52 -15.96 7.80
N ILE A 92 -3.54 -17.29 7.63
CA ILE A 92 -2.36 -18.04 7.22
C ILE A 92 -1.97 -17.60 5.82
N ASP A 93 -2.91 -17.58 4.88
CA ASP A 93 -2.63 -17.19 3.49
C ASP A 93 -2.11 -15.75 3.39
N LEU A 94 -2.69 -14.82 4.17
CA LEU A 94 -2.18 -13.45 4.29
C LEU A 94 -0.74 -13.38 4.80
N ASN A 95 -0.34 -14.24 5.74
CA ASN A 95 1.04 -14.25 6.23
C ASN A 95 2.03 -14.78 5.16
N ARG A 96 1.54 -15.58 4.21
CA ARG A 96 2.33 -16.21 3.15
C ARG A 96 2.43 -15.40 1.86
N ILE A 97 1.78 -14.23 1.77
CA ILE A 97 1.83 -13.41 0.54
C ILE A 97 3.25 -12.99 0.16
N GLU A 98 4.16 -12.85 1.13
CA GLU A 98 5.57 -12.51 0.88
C GLU A 98 6.34 -13.68 0.25
N GLU A 99 5.81 -14.91 0.34
CA GLU A 99 6.40 -16.11 -0.26
C GLU A 99 5.98 -16.30 -1.72
N GLN A 100 5.07 -15.47 -2.24
CA GLN A 100 4.65 -15.51 -3.64
C GLN A 100 5.81 -15.09 -4.56
N ALA A 101 6.00 -15.80 -5.67
CA ALA A 101 7.04 -15.50 -6.65
C ALA A 101 6.88 -14.12 -7.32
N THR A 102 5.68 -13.56 -7.28
CA THR A 102 5.28 -12.31 -7.91
C THR A 102 5.31 -11.11 -6.95
N PHE A 103 5.59 -11.33 -5.66
CA PHE A 103 5.77 -10.28 -4.67
C PHE A 103 7.01 -9.43 -4.97
N PRO A 104 6.97 -8.09 -4.76
CA PRO A 104 5.84 -7.28 -4.27
C PRO A 104 4.96 -6.69 -5.39
N THR A 105 5.25 -6.99 -6.65
CA THR A 105 4.69 -6.30 -7.82
C THR A 105 3.29 -6.77 -8.21
N ASP A 106 3.00 -8.05 -8.08
CA ASP A 106 1.72 -8.65 -8.44
C ASP A 106 1.37 -9.66 -7.35
N ILE A 107 0.40 -9.33 -6.51
CA ILE A 107 0.10 -10.10 -5.30
C ILE A 107 -1.30 -10.69 -5.46
N ASP A 108 -1.37 -12.01 -5.38
CA ASP A 108 -2.64 -12.71 -5.33
C ASP A 108 -3.15 -12.63 -3.88
N TRP A 109 -4.10 -11.71 -3.65
CA TRP A 109 -4.68 -11.50 -2.34
C TRP A 109 -5.77 -12.56 -2.10
N PRO A 110 -5.71 -13.31 -0.99
CA PRO A 110 -6.78 -14.25 -0.66
C PRO A 110 -8.09 -13.48 -0.49
N LEU A 111 -9.21 -14.13 -0.84
CA LEU A 111 -10.54 -13.57 -0.58
C LEU A 111 -10.87 -13.70 0.90
N SER A 112 -11.48 -12.67 1.48
CA SER A 112 -11.95 -12.80 2.85
C SER A 112 -13.09 -13.82 2.92
N PRO A 113 -13.28 -14.51 4.06
CA PRO A 113 -14.39 -15.46 4.23
C PRO A 113 -15.76 -14.84 3.99
N ASP A 114 -15.95 -13.56 4.32
CA ASP A 114 -17.21 -12.86 4.04
C ASP A 114 -17.45 -12.71 2.52
N GLU A 115 -16.40 -12.45 1.73
CA GLU A 115 -16.47 -12.37 0.26
C GLU A 115 -16.63 -13.75 -0.37
N ALA A 116 -15.90 -14.75 0.12
CA ALA A 116 -15.93 -16.12 -0.40
C ALA A 116 -17.27 -16.84 -0.12
N LEU A 117 -18.03 -16.40 0.89
CA LEU A 117 -19.36 -16.91 1.21
C LEU A 117 -20.49 -16.13 0.52
N ALA A 118 -20.17 -15.01 -0.14
CA ALA A 118 -21.14 -14.18 -0.86
C ALA A 118 -21.29 -14.56 -2.35
N ASP A 119 -20.47 -15.49 -2.84
CA ASP A 119 -20.48 -16.08 -4.20
C ASP A 119 -21.13 -17.48 -4.19
#